data_AF-A0A7W6F941-F1
#
_entry.id   AF-A0A7W6F941-F1
#
_cell.length_a   1.000
_cell.length_b   1.000
_cell.length_c   1.000
_cell.angle_alpha   90.00
_cell.angle_beta   90.00
_cell.angle_gamma   90.00
#
_symmetry.space_group_name_H-M   'P 1'
#
loop_
_entity.id
_entity.type
_entity.pdbx_description
1 polymer ?
#
loop_
_entity_poly.entity_id
_entity_poly.type
_entity_poly.pdbx_seq_one_letter_code
_entity_poly.pdbx_strand_id
1 'polypeptide(L)'
;MAISQETVERFAEASAQRVLVQTMAVLVFGQSGLSAERVRALGRSLSDQMTDVVIPGAEMADVEAIREANARAVVAVFEGVAEAMPADR
;
A
#
# COMPACT_ATOMS: atom_id res chain seq x y z
N MET A 1 3.18 -15.09 -23.34
CA MET A 1 1.94 -15.57 -22.71
C MET A 1 0.99 -14.38 -22.61
N ALA A 2 -0.24 -14.48 -23.13
CA ALA A 2 -1.24 -13.43 -22.95
C ALA A 2 -1.91 -13.60 -21.57
N ILE A 3 -2.15 -12.50 -20.85
CA ILE A 3 -2.86 -12.53 -19.57
C ILE A 3 -4.34 -12.85 -19.79
N SER A 4 -4.98 -13.58 -18.86
CA SER A 4 -6.41 -13.89 -18.97
C SER A 4 -7.26 -12.64 -18.75
N GLN A 5 -8.46 -12.59 -19.33
CA GLN A 5 -9.40 -11.48 -19.12
C GLN A 5 -9.75 -11.31 -17.63
N GLU A 6 -9.97 -12.41 -16.91
CA GLU A 6 -10.19 -12.38 -15.46
C GLU A 6 -9.01 -11.74 -14.70
N THR A 7 -7.77 -12.02 -15.14
CA THR A 7 -6.58 -11.40 -14.56
C THR A 7 -6.55 -9.89 -14.83
N VAL A 8 -6.92 -9.46 -16.05
CA VAL A 8 -7.06 -8.03 -16.39
C VAL A 8 -8.09 -7.35 -15.50
N GLU A 9 -9.27 -7.95 -15.34
CA GLU A 9 -10.36 -7.39 -14.53
C GLU A 9 -9.96 -7.24 -13.06
N ARG A 10 -9.29 -8.26 -12.49
CA ARG A 10 -8.74 -8.19 -11.13
C ARG A 10 -7.69 -7.09 -10.97
N PHE A 11 -6.78 -6.95 -11.94
CA PHE A 11 -5.79 -5.87 -11.90
C PHE A 11 -6.44 -4.49 -12.04
N ALA A 12 -7.47 -4.35 -12.89
CA ALA A 12 -8.20 -3.11 -13.04
C ALA A 12 -8.95 -2.73 -11.75
N GLU A 13 -9.61 -3.68 -11.11
CA GLU A 13 -10.28 -3.48 -9.81
C GLU A 13 -9.29 -3.07 -8.72
N ALA A 14 -8.19 -3.82 -8.57
CA ALA A 14 -7.14 -3.49 -7.59
C ALA A 14 -6.54 -2.09 -7.85
N SER A 15 -6.38 -1.72 -9.12
CA SER A 15 -5.90 -0.38 -9.51
C SER A 15 -6.91 0.72 -9.14
N ALA A 16 -8.20 0.50 -9.40
CA ALA A 16 -9.25 1.44 -9.03
C ALA A 16 -9.36 1.63 -7.51
N GLN A 17 -9.31 0.53 -6.75
CA GLN A 17 -9.29 0.56 -5.29
C GLN A 17 -8.07 1.31 -4.76
N ARG A 18 -6.89 1.08 -5.34
CA ARG A 18 -5.66 1.80 -4.96
C ARG A 18 -5.82 3.31 -5.14
N VAL A 19 -6.32 3.76 -6.30
CA VAL A 19 -6.55 5.19 -6.57
C VAL A 19 -7.54 5.78 -5.57
N LEU A 20 -8.63 5.08 -5.28
CA LEU A 20 -9.63 5.53 -4.30
C LEU A 20 -9.02 5.68 -2.91
N VAL A 21 -8.30 4.66 -2.43
CA VAL A 21 -7.65 4.67 -1.11
C VAL A 21 -6.63 5.80 -1.02
N GLN A 22 -5.79 5.99 -2.04
CA GLN A 22 -4.79 7.07 -2.04
C GLN A 22 -5.47 8.45 -2.02
N THR A 23 -6.53 8.64 -2.81
CA THR A 23 -7.29 9.89 -2.83
C THR A 23 -7.91 10.20 -1.47
N MET A 24 -8.54 9.22 -0.84
CA MET A 24 -9.13 9.37 0.49
C MET A 24 -8.06 9.62 1.56
N ALA A 25 -6.93 8.91 1.49
CA ALA A 25 -5.84 9.06 2.45
C ALA A 25 -5.24 10.47 2.43
N VAL A 26 -5.01 11.07 1.26
CA VAL A 26 -4.53 12.46 1.15
C VAL A 26 -5.50 13.43 1.84
N LEU A 27 -6.81 13.26 1.61
CA LEU A 27 -7.83 14.12 2.23
C LEU A 27 -7.85 13.97 3.76
N VAL A 28 -7.85 12.73 4.26
CA VAL A 28 -7.91 12.43 5.69
C VAL A 28 -6.63 12.90 6.40
N PHE A 29 -5.45 12.61 5.84
CA PHE A 29 -4.18 13.02 6.42
C PHE A 29 -4.01 14.55 6.39
N GLY A 30 -4.40 15.20 5.29
CA GLY A 30 -4.43 16.66 5.21
C GLY A 30 -5.34 17.30 6.26
N GLN A 31 -6.56 16.78 6.44
CA GLN A 31 -7.49 17.24 7.49
C GLN A 31 -6.96 17.01 8.91
N SER A 32 -6.18 15.94 9.10
CA SER A 32 -5.58 15.60 10.39
C SER A 32 -4.29 16.38 10.69
N GLY A 33 -3.81 17.21 9.76
CA GLY A 33 -2.56 17.97 9.92
C GLY A 33 -1.30 17.10 9.88
N LEU A 34 -1.37 15.92 9.26
CA LEU A 34 -0.19 15.11 9.01
C LEU A 34 0.64 15.74 7.90
N SER A 35 1.96 15.80 8.09
CA SER A 35 2.90 16.16 7.03
C SER A 35 3.22 14.94 6.16
N ALA A 36 3.68 15.18 4.93
CA ALA A 36 4.13 14.11 4.04
C ALA A 36 5.22 13.23 4.68
N GLU A 37 6.15 13.83 5.44
CA GLU A 37 7.18 13.08 6.17
C GLU A 37 6.59 12.12 7.21
N ARG A 38 5.59 12.55 7.98
CA ARG A 38 4.91 11.69 8.96
C ARG A 38 4.17 10.55 8.27
N VAL A 39 3.56 10.80 7.11
CA VAL A 39 2.90 9.75 6.32
C VAL A 39 3.90 8.72 5.82
N ARG A 40 5.09 9.14 5.34
CA ARG A 40 6.17 8.20 4.98
C ARG A 40 6.63 7.36 6.17
N ALA A 41 6.83 8.00 7.32
CA ALA A 41 7.24 7.31 8.54
C ALA A 41 6.19 6.26 8.98
N LEU A 42 4.90 6.60 8.88
CA LEU A 42 3.81 5.67 9.16
C LEU A 42 3.83 4.46 8.22
N GLY A 43 4.05 4.68 6.92
CA GLY A 43 4.19 3.59 5.95
C GLY A 43 5.32 2.61 6.28
N ARG A 44 6.48 3.13 6.73
CA ARG A 44 7.61 2.28 7.17
C ARG A 44 7.26 1.51 8.43
N SER A 45 6.67 2.15 9.43
CA SER A 45 6.26 1.48 10.67
C SER A 45 5.22 0.38 10.45
N LEU A 46 4.29 0.57 9.51
CA LEU A 46 3.31 -0.46 9.15
C LEU A 46 3.92 -1.58 8.30
N SER A 47 4.88 -1.27 7.45
CA SER A 47 5.66 -2.27 6.71
C SER A 47 6.38 -3.24 7.66
N ASP A 48 6.96 -2.72 8.74
CA ASP A 48 7.62 -3.54 9.77
C ASP A 48 6.62 -4.42 10.54
N GLN A 49 5.34 -4.07 10.58
CA GLN A 49 4.30 -4.92 11.18
C GLN A 49 3.82 -6.01 10.22
N MET A 50 3.97 -5.81 8.90
CA MET A 50 3.56 -6.79 7.89
C MET A 50 4.39 -8.07 7.93
N THR A 51 5.62 -8.02 8.45
CA THR A 51 6.47 -9.21 8.63
C THR A 51 5.90 -10.20 9.66
N ASP A 52 5.07 -9.72 10.59
CA ASP A 52 4.47 -10.54 11.65
C ASP A 52 3.08 -11.08 11.29
N VAL A 53 2.53 -10.68 10.13
CA VAL A 53 1.19 -11.10 9.71
C VAL A 53 1.18 -12.60 9.37
N VAL A 54 0.20 -13.30 9.92
CA VAL A 54 -0.10 -14.70 9.56
C VAL A 54 -0.88 -14.69 8.25
N ILE A 55 -0.40 -15.45 7.27
CA ILE A 55 -1.02 -15.58 5.95
C ILE A 55 -1.70 -16.95 5.87
N PRO A 56 -3.03 -17.03 6.04
CA PRO A 56 -3.73 -18.31 6.05
C PRO A 56 -3.56 -19.05 4.73
N GLY A 57 -3.21 -20.33 4.78
CA GLY A 57 -3.11 -21.19 3.60
C GLY A 57 -1.84 -21.00 2.75
N ALA A 58 -0.91 -20.12 3.15
CA ALA A 58 0.39 -20.03 2.49
C ALA A 58 1.33 -21.15 2.98
N GLU A 59 2.00 -21.80 2.04
CA GLU A 59 3.08 -22.75 2.37
C GLU A 59 4.27 -21.99 2.96
N MET A 60 5.03 -22.62 3.87
CA MET A 60 6.14 -21.94 4.57
C MET A 60 7.16 -21.31 3.63
N ALA A 61 7.34 -21.87 2.42
CA ALA A 61 8.26 -21.32 1.41
C ALA A 61 7.77 -19.99 0.81
N ASP A 62 6.45 -19.80 0.71
CA ASP A 62 5.84 -18.62 0.12
C ASP A 62 5.55 -17.53 1.15
N VAL A 63 5.38 -17.90 2.42
CA VAL A 63 5.04 -16.97 3.51
C VAL A 63 6.02 -15.80 3.57
N GLU A 64 7.32 -16.07 3.51
CA GLU A 64 8.33 -15.02 3.60
C GLU A 64 8.31 -14.10 2.37
N ALA A 65 8.19 -14.68 1.18
CA ALA A 65 8.10 -13.93 -0.06
C ALA A 65 6.85 -13.04 -0.12
N ILE A 66 5.71 -13.54 0.37
CA ILE A 66 4.46 -12.77 0.42
C ILE A 66 4.56 -11.66 1.47
N ARG A 67 5.15 -11.94 2.65
CA ARG A 67 5.38 -10.91 3.68
C ARG A 67 6.25 -9.78 3.15
N GLU A 68 7.36 -10.10 2.51
CA GLU A 68 8.25 -9.09 1.94
C GLU A 68 7.56 -8.29 0.82
N ALA A 69 6.79 -8.97 -0.04
CA ALA A 69 6.00 -8.30 -1.08
C ALA A 69 4.96 -7.34 -0.49
N ASN A 70 4.27 -7.77 0.57
CA ASN A 70 3.29 -6.95 1.28
C ASN A 70 3.94 -5.75 1.96
N ALA A 71 5.06 -5.95 2.65
CA ALA A 71 5.81 -4.88 3.30
C ALA A 71 6.20 -3.79 2.28
N ARG A 72 6.78 -4.20 1.13
CA ARG A 72 7.08 -3.28 0.02
C ARG A 72 5.84 -2.58 -0.54
N ALA A 73 4.73 -3.31 -0.69
CA ALA A 73 3.48 -2.74 -1.20
C ALA A 73 2.93 -1.65 -0.26
N VAL A 74 2.99 -1.87 1.06
CA VAL A 74 2.60 -0.88 2.06
C VAL A 74 3.45 0.38 1.93
N VAL A 75 4.79 0.25 1.90
CA VAL A 75 5.68 1.42 1.72
C VAL A 75 5.32 2.19 0.45
N ALA A 76 5.14 1.50 -0.68
CA ALA A 76 4.83 2.13 -1.96
C ALA A 76 3.48 2.87 -1.97
N VAL A 77 2.47 2.36 -1.24
CA VAL A 77 1.18 3.04 -1.11
C VAL A 77 1.34 4.35 -0.33
N PHE A 78 2.03 4.31 0.81
CA PHE A 78 2.23 5.48 1.67
C PHE A 78 3.15 6.54 1.05
N GLU A 79 4.20 6.13 0.33
CA GLU A 79 5.02 7.07 -0.45
C GLU A 79 4.18 7.77 -1.51
N GLY A 80 3.35 7.05 -2.27
CA GLY A 80 2.45 7.67 -3.25
C GLY A 80 1.43 8.63 -2.63
N VAL A 81 0.94 8.35 -1.41
CA VAL A 81 0.10 9.30 -0.67
C VAL A 81 0.91 10.54 -0.28
N ALA A 82 2.11 10.37 0.28
CA ALA A 82 2.96 11.47 0.69
C ALA A 82 3.40 12.37 -0.47
N GLU A 83 3.63 11.80 -1.66
CA GLU A 83 3.92 12.54 -2.90
C GLU A 83 2.73 13.36 -3.40
N ALA A 84 1.51 12.85 -3.21
CA ALA A 84 0.28 13.55 -3.60
C ALA A 84 -0.18 14.60 -2.57
N MET A 85 0.42 14.62 -1.39
CA MET A 85 0.16 15.66 -0.40
C MET A 85 0.79 17.00 -0.82
N PRO A 86 0.14 18.13 -0.53
CA PRO A 86 0.75 19.44 -0.77
C PRO A 86 2.06 19.54 0.01
N ALA A 87 3.14 19.98 -0.66
CA ALA A 87 4.34 20.38 0.06
C ALA A 87 3.94 21.48 1.06
N ASP A 88 4.33 21.30 2.33
CA ASP A 88 3.95 22.16 3.46
C ASP A 88 3.93 23.65 3.05
N ARG A 89 2.81 24.31 3.31
CA ARG A 89 2.64 25.77 3.15
C ARG A 89 3.33 26.54 4.27
#